data_AF-A0A926FFI0-F1
#
_entry.id   AF-A0A926FFI0-F1
#
_cell.length_a   1.000
_cell.length_b   1.000
_cell.length_c   1.000
_cell.angle_alpha   90.00
_cell.angle_beta   90.00
_cell.angle_gamma   90.00
#
_symmetry.space_group_name_H-M   'P 1'
#
loop_
_entity.id
_entity.type
_entity.pdbx_description
1 polymer ?
#
loop_
_entity_poly.entity_id
_entity_poly.type
_entity_poly.pdbx_seq_one_letter_code
_entity_poly.pdbx_strand_id
1 'polypeptide(L)'
;MGNRCKYAPDSEIPSKTMVVIITDGYKNASREFGLNKVKQMIENQKEKYNWEFLFMGANIDAVQTAGIFGINADRAVTYQPDSVETRTNFDAVSETVACMRAERLIDRSWKDRIENYMKKKQK
;
A
#
# COMPACT_ATOMS: atom_id res chain seq x y z
N MET A 1 -1.03 -15.19 11.40
CA MET A 1 -2.38 -14.70 11.07
C MET A 1 -2.84 -15.38 9.80
N GLY A 2 -4.11 -15.74 9.76
CA GLY A 2 -4.82 -16.28 8.61
C GLY A 2 -6.31 -16.14 8.90
N ASN A 3 -6.77 -14.89 9.05
CA ASN A 3 -8.18 -14.57 9.26
C ASN A 3 -8.75 -14.07 7.94
N ARG A 4 -8.75 -14.95 6.93
CA ARG A 4 -9.51 -14.73 5.70
C ARG A 4 -10.96 -14.55 6.14
N CYS A 5 -11.51 -13.35 5.92
CA CYS A 5 -12.84 -12.90 6.32
C CYS A 5 -13.52 -13.84 7.31
N LYS A 6 -13.14 -13.78 8.60
CA LYS A 6 -13.43 -14.84 9.60
C LYS A 6 -14.92 -15.21 9.72
N TYR A 7 -15.80 -14.36 9.18
CA TYR A 7 -17.26 -14.46 9.19
C TYR A 7 -17.90 -14.34 7.80
N ALA A 8 -17.12 -14.22 6.71
CA ALA A 8 -17.69 -14.18 5.37
C ALA A 8 -17.82 -15.62 4.85
N PRO A 9 -18.95 -15.97 4.20
CA PRO A 9 -19.09 -17.25 3.52
C PRO A 9 -18.00 -17.41 2.45
N ASP A 10 -17.67 -18.66 2.11
CA ASP A 10 -16.60 -18.96 1.12
C ASP A 10 -16.83 -18.27 -0.24
N SER A 11 -18.09 -18.01 -0.61
CA SER A 11 -18.49 -17.26 -1.80
C SER A 11 -18.13 -15.77 -1.77
N GLU A 12 -17.91 -15.22 -0.58
CA GLU A 12 -17.56 -13.80 -0.35
C GLU A 12 -16.07 -13.61 -0.04
N ILE A 13 -15.29 -14.69 0.03
CA ILE A 13 -13.85 -14.58 0.14
C ILE A 13 -13.31 -14.05 -1.20
N PRO A 14 -12.71 -12.84 -1.22
CA PRO A 14 -12.21 -12.28 -2.46
C PRO A 14 -11.07 -13.14 -3.01
N SER A 15 -11.10 -13.36 -4.32
CA SER A 15 -10.04 -14.06 -5.05
C SER A 15 -8.72 -13.29 -5.01
N LYS A 16 -8.78 -11.96 -4.89
CA LYS A 16 -7.62 -11.07 -4.78
C LYS A 16 -7.85 -10.02 -3.69
N THR A 17 -6.85 -9.77 -2.86
CA THR A 17 -6.91 -8.78 -1.78
C THR A 17 -5.78 -7.76 -1.93
N MET A 18 -6.13 -6.48 -1.90
CA MET A 18 -5.18 -5.38 -1.84
C MET A 18 -5.36 -4.61 -0.54
N VAL A 19 -4.26 -4.27 0.11
CA VAL A 19 -4.23 -3.43 1.30
C VAL A 19 -3.47 -2.15 0.96
N VAL A 20 -4.13 -1.01 1.15
CA VAL A 20 -3.52 0.31 0.94
C VAL A 20 -3.34 0.97 2.30
N ILE A 21 -2.08 1.25 2.65
CA ILE A 21 -1.70 1.87 3.92
C ILE A 21 -1.40 3.34 3.66
N ILE A 22 -2.22 4.24 4.21
CA ILE A 22 -2.00 5.69 4.16
C ILE A 22 -1.71 6.16 5.58
N THR A 23 -0.58 6.82 5.79
CA THR A 23 -0.16 7.29 7.11
C THR A 23 0.55 8.64 7.00
N ASP A 24 0.50 9.43 8.06
CA ASP A 24 1.19 10.72 8.18
C ASP A 24 2.67 10.59 8.57
N GLY A 25 3.18 9.37 8.71
CA GLY A 25 4.57 9.10 9.09
C GLY A 25 4.87 9.28 10.58
N TYR A 26 3.87 9.64 11.39
CA TYR A 26 4.08 9.80 12.83
C TYR A 26 4.04 8.44 13.53
N LYS A 27 5.08 8.21 14.35
CA LYS A 27 5.45 6.91 14.94
C LYS A 27 4.23 6.10 15.39
N ASN A 28 4.10 4.92 14.79
CA ASN A 28 3.24 3.82 15.21
C ASN A 28 3.19 3.76 16.76
N ALA A 29 2.09 4.23 17.37
CA ALA A 29 1.91 4.25 18.81
C ALA A 29 1.45 2.90 19.37
N SER A 30 1.33 1.88 18.50
CA SER A 30 0.86 0.56 18.88
C SER A 30 1.88 -0.10 19.83
N ARG A 31 1.39 -0.52 21.00
CA ARG A 31 2.19 -1.27 21.98
C ARG A 31 2.02 -2.79 21.87
N GLU A 32 1.05 -3.23 21.09
CA GLU A 32 0.59 -4.63 21.04
C GLU A 32 1.23 -5.46 19.92
N PHE A 33 1.64 -4.83 18.81
CA PHE A 33 2.25 -5.51 17.68
C PHE A 33 3.58 -4.86 17.33
N GLY A 34 4.68 -5.55 17.64
CA GLY A 34 6.02 -5.11 17.25
C GLY A 34 6.19 -5.12 15.72
N LEU A 35 7.07 -4.26 15.21
CA LEU A 35 7.36 -4.11 13.77
C LEU A 35 7.70 -5.44 13.09
N ASN A 36 8.54 -6.27 13.72
CA ASN A 36 8.91 -7.59 13.20
C ASN A 36 7.70 -8.51 13.01
N LYS A 37 6.73 -8.46 13.94
CA LYS A 37 5.51 -9.27 13.86
C LYS A 37 4.61 -8.80 12.72
N VAL A 38 4.49 -7.48 12.51
CA VAL A 38 3.74 -6.91 11.38
C VAL A 38 4.38 -7.29 10.05
N LYS A 39 5.72 -7.19 9.94
CA LYS A 39 6.45 -7.60 8.75
C LYS A 39 6.21 -9.08 8.42
N GLN A 40 6.38 -9.98 9.39
CA GLN A 40 6.09 -11.41 9.20
C GLN A 40 4.65 -11.68 8.79
N MET A 41 3.70 -10.90 9.32
CA MET A 41 2.30 -11.01 8.92
C MET A 41 2.11 -10.60 7.46
N ILE A 42 2.68 -9.47 7.03
CA ILE A 42 2.59 -9.01 5.64
C ILE A 42 3.21 -10.03 4.69
N GLU A 43 4.42 -10.50 4.99
CA GLU A 43 5.13 -11.51 4.19
C GLU A 43 4.30 -12.80 4.05
N ASN A 44 3.79 -13.34 5.16
CA ASN A 44 2.94 -14.53 5.13
C ASN A 44 1.65 -14.33 4.31
N GLN A 45 1.04 -13.14 4.34
CA GLN A 45 -0.16 -12.86 3.52
C GLN A 45 0.18 -12.73 2.03
N LYS A 46 1.33 -12.15 1.70
CA LYS A 46 1.84 -12.07 0.32
C LYS A 46 2.11 -13.48 -0.23
N GLU A 47 2.86 -14.30 0.48
CA GLU A 47 3.27 -15.64 0.01
C GLU A 47 2.10 -16.63 -0.03
N LYS A 48 1.27 -16.66 1.00
CA LYS A 48 0.21 -17.68 1.11
C LYS A 48 -1.04 -17.34 0.31
N TYR A 49 -1.35 -16.05 0.14
CA TYR A 49 -2.63 -15.61 -0.41
C TYR A 49 -2.49 -14.58 -1.53
N ASN A 50 -1.28 -14.29 -2.00
CA ASN A 50 -1.01 -13.30 -3.06
C ASN A 50 -1.65 -11.93 -2.75
N TRP A 51 -1.58 -11.50 -1.50
CA TRP A 51 -2.06 -10.16 -1.13
C TRP A 51 -1.10 -9.10 -1.64
N GLU A 52 -1.66 -8.03 -2.20
CA GLU A 52 -0.91 -6.86 -2.64
C GLU A 52 -0.94 -5.78 -1.56
N PHE A 53 0.20 -5.13 -1.32
CA PHE A 53 0.31 -4.06 -0.33
C PHE A 53 0.86 -2.81 -0.99
N LEU A 54 0.17 -1.68 -0.84
CA LEU A 54 0.64 -0.35 -1.24
C LEU A 54 0.82 0.52 0.00
N PHE A 55 1.92 1.29 0.04
CA PHE A 55 2.24 2.16 1.15
C PHE A 55 2.38 3.62 0.69
N MET A 56 1.63 4.51 1.34
CA MET A 56 1.64 5.95 1.13
C MET A 56 1.94 6.64 2.45
N GLY A 57 3.16 7.13 2.63
CA GLY A 57 3.60 7.79 3.86
C GLY A 57 3.78 9.29 3.65
N ALA A 58 3.21 10.12 4.52
CA ALA A 58 3.45 11.55 4.52
C ALA A 58 4.74 11.92 5.24
N ASN A 59 5.48 12.91 4.72
CA ASN A 59 6.59 13.58 5.42
C ASN A 59 7.70 12.66 6.01
N ILE A 60 7.90 11.47 5.47
CA ILE A 60 8.94 10.51 5.87
C ILE A 60 9.59 9.87 4.63
N ASP A 61 10.75 9.23 4.81
CA ASP A 61 11.24 8.22 3.86
C ASP A 61 10.24 7.04 3.84
N ALA A 62 9.16 7.23 3.07
CA ALA A 62 8.06 6.28 2.93
C ALA A 62 8.55 4.95 2.38
N VAL A 63 9.60 4.98 1.55
CA VAL A 63 10.26 3.80 1.02
C VAL A 63 10.99 3.04 2.12
N GLN A 64 11.80 3.71 2.93
CA GLN A 64 12.47 3.09 4.07
C GLN A 64 11.46 2.50 5.06
N THR A 65 10.41 3.25 5.37
CA THR A 65 9.36 2.80 6.30
C THR A 65 8.59 1.60 5.77
N ALA A 66 8.22 1.62 4.49
CA ALA A 66 7.63 0.47 3.80
C ALA A 66 8.56 -0.76 3.86
N GLY A 67 9.87 -0.57 3.68
CA GLY A 67 10.86 -1.63 3.80
C GLY A 67 10.89 -2.29 5.18
N ILE A 68 10.69 -1.52 6.26
CA ILE A 68 10.57 -2.07 7.63
C ILE A 68 9.35 -2.99 7.74
N PHE A 69 8.27 -2.71 7.02
CA PHE A 69 7.07 -3.56 6.95
C PHE A 69 7.18 -4.72 5.94
N GLY A 70 8.29 -4.87 5.20
CA GLY A 70 8.43 -5.88 4.15
C GLY A 70 7.71 -5.54 2.84
N ILE A 71 7.42 -4.25 2.64
CA ILE A 71 6.82 -3.71 1.41
C ILE A 71 7.95 -3.15 0.53
N ASN A 72 7.96 -3.55 -0.74
CA ASN A 72 9.01 -3.16 -1.67
C ASN A 72 8.90 -1.67 -2.05
N ALA A 73 10.03 -1.06 -2.43
CA ALA A 73 10.11 0.35 -2.81
C ALA A 73 9.24 0.72 -4.04
N ASP A 74 8.99 -0.24 -4.93
CA ASP A 74 8.10 -0.08 -6.07
C ASP A 74 6.61 -0.13 -5.69
N ARG A 75 6.29 -0.44 -4.43
CA ARG A 75 4.96 -0.41 -3.83
C ARG A 75 4.82 0.67 -2.76
N ALA A 76 5.78 1.59 -2.69
CA ALA A 76 5.81 2.68 -1.74
C ALA A 76 5.97 4.03 -2.47
N VAL A 77 5.24 5.05 -2.00
CA VAL A 77 5.34 6.42 -2.50
C VAL A 77 5.21 7.41 -1.35
N THR A 78 5.94 8.52 -1.44
CA THR A 78 5.80 9.64 -0.52
C THR A 78 4.56 10.43 -0.87
N TYR A 79 3.69 10.62 0.12
CA TYR A 79 2.47 11.41 0.03
C TYR A 79 2.70 12.80 0.63
N GLN A 80 2.12 13.84 0.06
CA GLN A 80 2.01 15.15 0.66
C GLN A 80 0.53 15.55 0.65
N PRO A 81 -0.03 15.96 1.80
CA PRO A 81 -1.44 16.26 1.93
C PRO A 81 -1.78 17.61 1.28
N ASP A 82 -1.88 17.60 -0.04
CA ASP A 82 -2.38 18.68 -0.90
C ASP A 82 -3.63 18.17 -1.62
N SER A 83 -4.63 19.04 -1.81
CA SER A 83 -5.90 18.72 -2.47
C SER A 83 -5.74 18.08 -3.86
N VAL A 84 -4.81 18.59 -4.68
CA VAL A 84 -4.56 18.10 -6.04
C VAL A 84 -3.83 16.76 -6.00
N GLU A 85 -2.91 16.60 -5.06
CA GLU A 85 -2.15 15.37 -4.90
C GLU A 85 -2.98 14.24 -4.31
N THR A 86 -3.83 14.56 -3.33
CA THR A 86 -4.78 13.62 -2.75
C THR A 86 -5.63 13.00 -3.85
N ARG A 87 -6.19 13.83 -4.76
CA ARG A 87 -6.92 13.34 -5.93
C ARG A 87 -6.05 12.44 -6.80
N THR A 88 -4.84 12.90 -7.14
CA THR A 88 -3.91 12.15 -8.00
C THR A 88 -3.58 10.76 -7.42
N ASN A 89 -3.43 10.65 -6.11
CA ASN A 89 -3.16 9.40 -5.40
C ASN A 89 -4.36 8.46 -5.46
N PHE A 90 -5.56 8.95 -5.15
CA PHE A 90 -6.77 8.14 -5.24
C PHE A 90 -7.04 7.68 -6.68
N ASP A 91 -6.78 8.53 -7.68
CA ASP A 91 -6.90 8.15 -9.09
C ASP A 91 -5.89 7.04 -9.45
N ALA A 92 -4.65 7.13 -8.97
CA ALA A 92 -3.61 6.14 -9.26
C ALA A 92 -3.90 4.79 -8.57
N VAL A 93 -4.39 4.82 -7.33
CA VAL A 93 -4.86 3.63 -6.62
C VAL A 93 -6.08 3.04 -7.32
N SER A 94 -7.03 3.86 -7.75
CA SER A 94 -8.23 3.40 -8.47
C SER A 94 -7.88 2.66 -9.76
N GLU A 95 -6.96 3.22 -10.55
CA GLU A 95 -6.42 2.59 -11.76
C GLU A 95 -5.71 1.27 -11.45
N THR A 96 -4.93 1.23 -10.36
CA THR A 96 -4.25 0.03 -9.89
C THR A 96 -5.23 -1.08 -9.50
N VAL A 97 -6.30 -0.74 -8.78
CA VAL A 97 -7.37 -1.68 -8.42
C VAL A 97 -8.10 -2.17 -9.67
N ALA A 98 -8.31 -1.31 -10.68
CA ALA A 98 -8.89 -1.72 -11.96
C ALA A 98 -8.00 -2.73 -12.69
N CYS A 99 -6.68 -2.52 -12.73
CA CYS A 99 -5.72 -3.47 -13.29
C CYS A 99 -5.78 -4.83 -12.59
N MET A 100 -5.81 -4.83 -11.26
CA MET A 100 -5.90 -6.05 -10.46
C MET A 100 -7.19 -6.84 -10.72
N ARG A 101 -8.33 -6.13 -10.86
CA ARG A 101 -9.62 -6.73 -11.27
C ARG A 101 -9.55 -7.37 -12.65
N ALA A 102 -8.79 -6.77 -13.58
CA ALA A 102 -8.54 -7.29 -14.92
C ALA A 102 -7.42 -8.36 -15.00
N GLU A 103 -6.97 -8.88 -13.86
CA GLU A 103 -5.89 -9.89 -13.78
C GLU A 103 -4.51 -9.42 -14.25
N ARG A 104 -4.31 -8.11 -14.30
CA ARG A 104 -3.03 -7.52 -14.68
C ARG A 104 -2.16 -7.34 -13.45
N LEU A 105 -0.86 -7.54 -13.63
CA LEU A 105 0.13 -7.19 -12.63
C LEU A 105 0.13 -5.68 -12.40
N ILE A 106 0.37 -5.27 -11.15
CA ILE A 106 0.55 -3.86 -10.84
C ILE A 106 1.94 -3.47 -11.36
N ASP A 107 1.98 -2.65 -12.41
CA ASP A 107 3.23 -2.13 -12.96
C ASP A 107 3.93 -1.22 -11.94
N ARG A 108 5.25 -1.03 -12.07
CA ARG A 108 6.00 -0.07 -11.24
C ARG A 108 5.59 1.37 -11.54
N SER A 109 5.05 1.62 -12.72
CA SER A 109 4.60 2.94 -13.19
C SER A 109 3.37 3.47 -12.49
N TRP A 110 2.69 2.68 -11.65
CA TRP A 110 1.47 3.11 -10.93
C TRP A 110 1.67 4.40 -10.11
N LYS A 111 2.89 4.60 -9.60
CA LYS A 111 3.27 5.77 -8.80
C LYS A 111 3.88 6.91 -9.61
N ASP A 112 4.16 6.71 -10.91
CA ASP A 112 4.84 7.72 -11.74
C ASP A 112 4.05 9.03 -11.79
N ARG A 113 2.72 8.95 -11.86
CA ARG A 113 1.87 10.16 -11.87
C ARG A 113 1.99 10.97 -10.58
N ILE A 114 2.10 10.27 -9.45
CA ILE A 114 2.28 10.87 -8.11
C ILE A 114 3.67 11.50 -8.02
N GLU A 115 4.72 10.75 -8.33
CA GLU A 115 6.11 11.22 -8.27
C GLU A 115 6.39 12.38 -9.25
N ASN A 116 5.77 12.35 -10.44
CA ASN A 116 5.92 13.43 -11.42
C ASN A 116 5.20 14.72 -10.99
N TYR A 117 4.04 14.62 -10.33
CA TYR A 117 3.36 15.77 -9.75
C TYR A 117 4.25 16.44 -8.69
N MET A 118 4.83 15.64 -7.79
CA MET A 118 5.77 16.11 -6.76
C MET A 118 6.98 16.82 -7.34
N LYS A 119 7.63 16.22 -8.34
CA LYS A 119 8.81 16.81 -9.01
C LYS A 119 8.49 18.16 -9.66
N LYS A 120 7.27 18.34 -10.18
CA LYS A 120 6.84 19.62 -10.77
C LYS A 120 6.58 20.70 -9.73
N LYS A 121 6.06 20.34 -8.56
CA LYS A 121 5.75 21.26 -7.46
C LYS A 121 7.00 21.79 -6.74
N GLN A 122 8.11 21.05 -6.79
CA GLN A 122 9.40 21.45 -6.19
C GLN A 122 10.28 22.32 -7.09
N LYS A 123 9.86 22.57 -8.35
CA LYS A 123 10.51 23.52 -9.27
C LYS A 123 9.82 24.88 -9.20
#